data_AF-A0A8J2XG43-F1
#
_entry.id   AF-A0A8J2XG43-F1
#
_cell.length_a   1.000
_cell.length_b   1.000
_cell.length_c   1.000
_cell.angle_alpha   90.00
_cell.angle_beta   90.00
_cell.angle_gamma   90.00
#
_symmetry.space_group_name_H-M   'P 1'
#
loop_
_entity.id
_entity.type
_entity.pdbx_description
1 polymer ?
#
loop_
_entity_poly.entity_id
_entity_poly.type
_entity_poly.pdbx_seq_one_letter_code
_entity_poly.pdbx_strand_id
1 'polypeptide(L)'
;MFVLEFKIKAKQQQCQAIDDAIRTSQFIRNKCLRHWMDNNSVNKYDLSAYCKVLAHDFKFANELNSQARQASAERAWSSISRFFDNCQRQGSGKKGYPQFKKFSRSVEYKTTGWKL
;
A
#
# COMPACT_ATOMS: atom_id res chain seq x y z
N MET A 1 21.39 -5.53 4.75
CA MET A 1 20.28 -6.02 3.91
C MET A 1 20.85 -6.31 2.53
N PHE A 2 20.87 -7.58 2.12
CA PHE A 2 21.27 -7.93 0.76
C PHE A 2 20.05 -7.78 -0.15
N VAL A 3 20.22 -7.10 -1.29
CA VAL A 3 19.16 -6.89 -2.28
C VAL A 3 19.55 -7.65 -3.53
N LEU A 4 18.65 -8.51 -4.01
CA LEU A 4 18.79 -9.20 -5.28
C LEU A 4 17.80 -8.56 -6.26
N GLU A 5 18.31 -8.04 -7.37
CA GLU A 5 17.49 -7.40 -8.40
C GLU A 5 17.54 -8.22 -9.68
N PHE A 6 16.37 -8.48 -10.28
CA PHE A 6 16.25 -9.25 -11.50
C PHE A 6 15.31 -8.55 -12.47
N LYS A 7 15.65 -8.59 -13.77
CA LYS A 7 14.73 -8.22 -14.83
C LYS A 7 13.85 -9.42 -15.17
N ILE A 8 12.55 -9.23 -15.11
CA ILE A 8 11.61 -10.29 -15.45
C ILE A 8 11.47 -10.44 -16.98
N LYS A 9 11.43 -11.69 -17.45
CA LYS A 9 10.95 -12.06 -18.79
C LYS A 9 9.60 -12.74 -18.62
N ALA A 10 8.53 -12.04 -18.94
CA ALA A 10 7.16 -12.47 -18.66
C ALA A 10 6.33 -12.50 -19.95
N LYS A 11 5.32 -13.38 -19.97
CA LYS A 11 4.28 -13.38 -21.02
C LYS A 11 3.35 -12.19 -20.83
N GLN A 12 2.62 -11.80 -21.88
CA GLN A 12 1.68 -10.68 -21.82
C GLN A 12 0.65 -10.80 -20.70
N GLN A 13 0.10 -12.00 -20.48
CA GLN A 13 -0.85 -12.28 -19.38
C GLN A 13 -0.23 -12.03 -17.99
N GLN A 14 1.05 -12.37 -17.82
CA GLN A 14 1.77 -12.16 -16.57
C GLN A 14 2.05 -10.67 -16.34
N CYS A 15 2.39 -9.93 -17.40
CA CYS A 15 2.52 -8.47 -17.32
C CYS A 15 1.19 -7.80 -16.91
N GLN A 16 0.06 -8.25 -17.48
CA GLN A 16 -1.26 -7.74 -17.10
C GLN A 16 -1.58 -8.03 -15.64
N ALA A 17 -1.30 -9.24 -15.16
CA ALA A 17 -1.50 -9.58 -13.76
C ALA A 17 -0.62 -8.71 -12.84
N ILE A 18 0.60 -8.34 -13.26
CA ILE A 18 1.50 -7.46 -12.48
C ILE A 18 0.89 -6.06 -12.40
N ASP A 19 0.41 -5.53 -13.52
CA ASP A 19 -0.24 -4.23 -13.56
C ASP A 19 -1.50 -4.20 -12.68
N ASP A 20 -2.30 -5.26 -12.69
CA ASP A 20 -3.50 -5.37 -11.86
C ASP A 20 -3.19 -5.50 -10.37
N ALA A 21 -2.12 -6.23 -10.01
CA ALA A 21 -1.62 -6.27 -8.64
C ALA A 21 -1.14 -4.88 -8.17
N ILE A 22 -0.44 -4.12 -9.04
CA ILE A 22 0.00 -2.76 -8.76
C ILE A 22 -1.20 -1.84 -8.57
N ARG A 23 -2.20 -1.89 -9.46
CA ARG A 23 -3.44 -1.09 -9.36
C ARG A 23 -4.22 -1.41 -8.08
N THR A 24 -4.35 -2.69 -7.74
CA THR A 24 -5.01 -3.14 -6.52
C THR A 24 -4.28 -2.66 -5.27
N SER A 25 -2.94 -2.74 -5.25
CA SER A 25 -2.13 -2.22 -4.14
C SER A 25 -2.30 -0.69 -3.98
N GLN A 26 -2.38 0.05 -5.09
CA GLN A 26 -2.64 1.49 -5.09
C GLN A 26 -4.02 1.81 -4.53
N PHE A 27 -5.04 1.06 -4.94
CA PHE A 27 -6.39 1.19 -4.43
C PHE A 27 -6.44 1.00 -2.92
N ILE A 28 -5.87 -0.10 -2.41
CA ILE A 28 -5.85 -0.40 -0.98
C ILE A 28 -5.15 0.71 -0.21
N ARG A 29 -3.95 1.14 -0.64
CA ARG A 29 -3.23 2.25 -0.01
C ARG A 29 -4.10 3.50 0.08
N ASN A 30 -4.75 3.88 -1.02
CA ASN A 30 -5.56 5.09 -1.07
C ASN A 30 -6.83 4.97 -0.22
N LYS A 31 -7.46 3.80 -0.16
CA LYS A 31 -8.59 3.52 0.73
C LYS A 31 -8.18 3.57 2.20
N CYS A 32 -7.03 3.01 2.57
CA CYS A 32 -6.49 3.13 3.92
C CYS A 32 -6.21 4.59 4.29
N LEU A 33 -5.62 5.36 3.37
CA LEU A 33 -5.40 6.79 3.60
C LEU A 33 -6.73 7.53 3.77
N ARG A 34 -7.73 7.25 2.93
CA ARG A 34 -9.07 7.85 3.04
C ARG A 34 -9.74 7.50 4.36
N HIS A 35 -9.67 6.24 4.77
CA HIS A 35 -10.21 5.78 6.04
C HIS A 35 -9.58 6.52 7.22
N TRP A 36 -8.26 6.74 7.21
CA TRP A 36 -7.59 7.57 8.22
C TRP A 36 -8.02 9.04 8.17
N MET A 37 -8.27 9.62 7.00
CA MET A 37 -8.75 11.00 6.89
C MET A 37 -10.17 11.19 7.44
N ASP A 38 -11.03 10.19 7.24
CA ASP A 38 -12.45 10.28 7.58
C ASP A 38 -12.74 9.88 9.04
N ASN A 39 -11.79 9.27 9.75
CA ASN A 39 -11.98 8.75 11.11
C ASN A 39 -10.91 9.31 12.06
N ASN A 40 -11.32 9.62 13.29
CA ASN A 40 -10.40 10.05 14.34
C ASN A 40 -9.68 8.85 14.97
N SER A 41 -8.43 9.06 15.40
CA SER A 41 -7.64 8.08 16.18
C SER A 41 -7.33 6.74 15.49
N VAL A 42 -7.36 6.68 14.16
CA VAL A 42 -6.94 5.50 13.40
C VAL A 42 -5.44 5.28 13.52
N ASN A 43 -5.04 4.10 13.99
CA ASN A 43 -3.65 3.68 14.13
C ASN A 43 -3.21 2.67 13.05
N LYS A 44 -1.95 2.23 13.09
CA LYS A 44 -1.38 1.26 12.14
C LYS A 44 -2.17 -0.06 12.09
N TYR A 45 -2.60 -0.56 13.24
CA TYR A 45 -3.29 -1.85 13.35
C TYR A 45 -4.69 -1.78 12.76
N ASP A 46 -5.38 -0.65 12.95
CA ASP A 46 -6.69 -0.40 12.34
C ASP A 46 -6.61 -0.43 10.81
N LEU A 47 -5.58 0.21 10.24
CA LEU A 47 -5.36 0.16 8.78
C LEU A 47 -5.06 -1.25 8.27
N SER A 48 -4.33 -2.05 9.06
CA SER A 48 -4.06 -3.46 8.73
C SER A 48 -5.33 -4.31 8.80
N ALA A 49 -6.18 -4.08 9.81
CA ALA A 49 -7.47 -4.74 9.93
C ALA A 49 -8.42 -4.35 8.78
N TYR A 50 -8.40 -3.07 8.38
CA TYR A 50 -9.19 -2.54 7.29
C TYR A 50 -8.88 -3.22 5.93
N CYS A 51 -7.66 -3.73 5.72
CA CYS A 51 -7.37 -4.55 4.53
C CYS A 51 -8.23 -5.81 4.41
N LYS A 52 -8.71 -6.38 5.53
CA LYS A 52 -9.62 -7.52 5.52
C LYS A 52 -11.01 -7.10 5.05
N VAL A 53 -11.49 -5.94 5.53
CA VAL A 53 -12.76 -5.34 5.10
C VAL A 53 -12.72 -5.04 3.60
N LEU A 54 -11.65 -4.40 3.12
CA LEU A 54 -11.49 -4.12 1.69
C LEU A 54 -11.47 -5.38 0.82
N ALA A 55 -10.91 -6.48 1.30
CA ALA A 55 -10.92 -7.73 0.54
C ALA A 55 -12.28 -8.43 0.58
N HIS A 56 -13.03 -8.27 1.66
CA HIS A 56 -14.41 -8.74 1.72
C HIS A 56 -15.29 -7.97 0.73
N ASP A 57 -15.18 -6.64 0.71
CA ASP A 57 -16.06 -5.76 -0.06
C ASP A 57 -15.70 -5.72 -1.55
N PHE A 58 -14.44 -5.96 -1.90
CA PHE A 58 -13.94 -5.87 -3.27
C PHE A 58 -13.27 -7.17 -3.70
N LYS A 59 -13.91 -7.90 -4.63
CA LYS A 59 -13.41 -9.19 -5.15
C LYS A 59 -11.97 -9.10 -5.66
N PHE A 60 -11.65 -8.09 -6.46
CA PHE A 60 -10.28 -7.89 -6.98
C PHE A 60 -9.25 -7.61 -5.87
N ALA A 61 -9.65 -6.99 -4.76
CA ALA A 61 -8.77 -6.79 -3.62
C ALA A 61 -8.52 -8.10 -2.85
N ASN A 62 -9.49 -9.03 -2.87
CA ASN A 62 -9.31 -10.36 -2.29
C ASN A 62 -8.32 -11.23 -3.07
N GLU A 63 -8.32 -11.11 -4.40
CA GLU A 63 -7.40 -11.82 -5.29
C GLU A 63 -5.94 -11.43 -5.03
N LEU A 64 -5.69 -10.23 -4.51
CA LEU A 64 -4.38 -9.85 -4.03
C LEU A 64 -4.03 -10.59 -2.71
N ASN A 65 -2.84 -11.16 -2.67
CA ASN A 65 -2.32 -11.85 -1.48
C ASN A 65 -2.42 -10.96 -0.22
N SER A 66 -2.81 -11.58 0.90
CA SER A 66 -3.03 -10.89 2.17
C SER A 66 -1.84 -10.08 2.66
N GLN A 67 -0.61 -10.54 2.44
CA GLN A 67 0.60 -9.81 2.81
C GLN A 67 0.84 -8.58 1.94
N ALA A 68 0.52 -8.67 0.64
CA ALA A 68 0.62 -7.52 -0.26
C ALA A 68 -0.44 -6.45 0.08
N ARG A 69 -1.64 -6.87 0.51
CA ARG A 69 -2.64 -5.95 1.07
C ARG A 69 -2.11 -5.25 2.32
N GLN A 70 -1.56 -6.01 3.27
CA GLN A 70 -0.98 -5.46 4.50
C GLN A 70 0.19 -4.50 4.21
N ALA A 71 1.09 -4.85 3.30
CA ALA A 71 2.18 -3.98 2.88
C ALA A 71 1.65 -2.67 2.27
N SER A 72 0.53 -2.72 1.54
CA SER A 72 -0.13 -1.54 1.00
C SER A 72 -0.71 -0.61 2.09
N ALA A 73 -1.32 -1.18 3.14
CA ALA A 73 -1.74 -0.41 4.32
C ALA A 73 -0.55 0.18 5.09
N GLU A 74 0.54 -0.58 5.24
CA GLU A 74 1.75 -0.07 5.89
C GLU A 74 2.37 1.08 5.11
N ARG A 75 2.35 1.06 3.78
CA ARG A 75 2.78 2.21 2.95
C ARG A 75 1.89 3.44 3.17
N ALA A 76 0.59 3.26 3.42
CA ALA A 76 -0.29 4.37 3.82
C ALA A 76 0.12 4.89 5.20
N TRP A 77 0.30 4.00 6.18
CA TRP A 77 0.76 4.36 7.52
C TRP A 77 2.11 5.07 7.53
N SER A 78 3.09 4.60 6.75
CA SER A 78 4.39 5.28 6.65
C SER A 78 4.27 6.71 6.12
N SER A 79 3.27 6.99 5.27
CA SER A 79 3.01 8.36 4.81
C SER A 79 2.43 9.22 5.93
N ILE A 80 1.52 8.65 6.73
CA ILE A 80 0.87 9.29 7.88
C ILE A 80 1.87 9.55 9.02
N SER A 81 2.63 8.53 9.43
CA SER A 81 3.66 8.62 10.46
C SER A 81 4.70 9.68 10.09
N ARG A 82 5.19 9.68 8.85
CA ARG A 82 6.13 10.71 8.37
C ARG A 82 5.55 12.12 8.47
N PHE A 83 4.26 12.31 8.21
CA PHE A 83 3.61 13.60 8.37
C PHE A 83 3.67 14.07 9.83
N PHE A 84 3.31 13.22 10.78
CA PHE A 84 3.38 13.56 12.21
C PHE A 84 4.82 13.78 12.69
N ASP A 85 5.77 12.92 12.30
CA ASP A 85 7.18 13.06 12.65
C ASP A 85 7.75 14.41 12.15
N ASN A 86 7.38 14.81 10.94
CA ASN A 86 7.79 16.10 10.36
C ASN A 86 7.13 17.28 11.06
N CYS A 87 5.88 17.15 11.51
CA CYS A 87 5.22 18.17 12.32
C CYS A 87 5.93 18.36 13.67
N GLN A 88 6.32 17.27 14.34
CA GLN A 88 7.03 17.30 15.61
C GLN A 88 8.43 17.93 15.49
N ARG A 89 9.15 17.64 14.40
CA ARG A 89 10.52 18.17 14.16
C ARG A 89 10.56 19.65 13.76
N GLN A 90 9.42 20.31 13.61
CA GLN A 90 9.24 21.75 13.30
C GLN A 90 10.01 22.32 12.08
N GLY A 91 10.69 21.52 11.27
CA GLY A 91 11.43 21.98 10.10
C GLY A 91 10.54 22.59 9.01
N SER A 92 10.90 23.78 8.52
CA SER A 92 10.24 24.45 7.39
C SER A 92 10.32 23.60 6.12
N GLY A 93 9.22 23.47 5.38
CA GLY A 93 9.17 22.81 4.06
C GLY A 93 8.97 21.28 4.05
N LYS A 94 8.98 20.59 5.19
CA LYS A 94 8.81 19.11 5.26
C LYS A 94 7.40 18.65 5.70
N LYS A 95 6.48 19.58 5.97
CA LYS A 95 5.13 19.33 6.51
C LYS A 95 4.10 19.04 5.40
N GLY A 96 4.42 18.12 4.49
CA GLY A 96 3.48 17.73 3.43
C GLY A 96 2.40 16.78 3.96
N TYR A 97 1.12 17.17 3.86
CA TYR A 97 0.00 16.29 4.21
C TYR A 97 -0.05 15.08 3.27
N PRO A 98 -0.32 13.85 3.76
CA PRO A 98 -0.34 12.66 2.92
C PRO A 98 -1.36 12.78 1.77
N GLN A 99 -0.93 12.48 0.56
CA GLN A 99 -1.76 12.55 -0.65
C GLN A 99 -2.12 11.17 -1.20
N PHE A 100 -3.24 11.11 -1.92
CA PHE A 100 -3.60 9.95 -2.72
C PHE A 100 -2.59 9.72 -3.84
N LYS A 101 -2.22 8.46 -4.07
CA LYS A 101 -1.34 8.09 -5.17
C LYS A 101 -2.15 8.02 -6.46
N LYS A 102 -1.70 8.76 -7.47
CA LYS A 102 -2.23 8.70 -8.85
C LYS A 102 -1.56 7.59 -9.66
N PHE A 103 -0.28 7.34 -9.41
CA PHE A 103 0.51 6.34 -10.12
C PHE A 103 1.38 5.56 -9.13
N SER A 104 1.20 4.24 -9.11
CA SER A 104 2.08 3.28 -8.45
C SER A 104 2.86 2.49 -9.50
N ARG A 105 4.07 2.08 -9.15
CA ARG A 105 4.98 1.29 -10.01
C ARG A 105 5.42 -0.02 -9.36
N SER A 106 4.91 -0.32 -8.17
CA SER A 106 5.33 -1.47 -7.39
C SER A 106 4.23 -1.97 -6.46
N VAL A 107 4.21 -3.29 -6.31
CA VAL A 107 3.52 -4.03 -5.28
C VAL A 107 4.58 -4.79 -4.47
N GLU A 108 4.41 -4.84 -3.16
CA GLU A 108 5.37 -5.46 -2.24
C GLU A 108 4.74 -6.71 -1.62
N TYR A 109 5.54 -7.76 -1.51
CA TYR A 109 5.21 -9.01 -0.83
C TYR A 109 6.23 -9.23 0.29
N LYS A 110 5.78 -9.63 1.49
CA LYS A 110 6.65 -9.71 2.66
C LYS A 110 7.42 -11.03 2.75
N THR A 111 6.69 -12.10 3.01
CA THR A 111 7.22 -13.46 3.28
C THR A 111 6.75 -14.45 2.23
N THR A 112 5.47 -14.36 1.83
CA THR A 112 4.90 -15.19 0.77
C THR A 112 5.13 -14.52 -0.56
N GLY A 113 5.82 -15.20 -1.46
CA GLY A 113 5.98 -14.76 -2.83
C GLY A 113 4.66 -14.83 -3.60
N TRP A 114 4.64 -14.17 -4.75
CA TRP A 114 3.58 -14.32 -5.73
C TRP A 114 4.03 -15.29 -6.83
N LYS A 115 3.11 -16.13 -7.28
CA LYS A 115 3.33 -17.02 -8.42
C LYS A 115 2.74 -16.36 -9.66
N LEU A 116 3.62 -16.00 -10.59
CA LEU A 116 3.30 -15.52 -11.93
C LEU A 116 2.95 -16.66 -12.88
#